data_AF-A0A0U5GFF0-F1
#
_entry.id   AF-A0A0U5GFF0-F1
#
_cell.length_a   1.000
_cell.length_b   1.000
_cell.length_c   1.000
_cell.angle_alpha   90.00
_cell.angle_beta   90.00
_cell.angle_gamma   90.00
#
_symmetry.space_group_name_H-M   'P 1'
#
loop_
_entity.id
_entity.type
_entity.pdbx_description
1 polymer ?
#
loop_
_entity_poly.entity_id
_entity_poly.type
_entity_poly.pdbx_seq_one_letter_code
_entity_poly.pdbx_strand_id
1 'polypeptide(L)'
;MHAVGQLWHLSDEEAIFDLSSQVAYTVRFRIRHPSKNEEYTLRTHQDSAIERWENPMYRACYQKIFRGRWEEYDAWNADCRSNAKTDLYATGESCSVFRSLQGWLSLSHTGTGEGSLRLVPNLKLSTSYLLLRPYFILEEQFDCTTPLFPGAPPGSL
;
A
#
# COMPACT_ATOMS: atom_id res chain seq x y z
N MET A 1 -7.03 -10.60 -15.34
CA MET A 1 -5.95 -9.83 -14.67
C MET A 1 -4.88 -9.31 -15.62
N HIS A 2 -4.70 -9.88 -16.83
CA HIS A 2 -3.69 -9.42 -17.79
C HIS A 2 -3.69 -7.89 -18.03
N ALA A 3 -4.84 -7.28 -18.32
CA ALA A 3 -4.94 -5.83 -18.54
C ALA A 3 -4.45 -4.99 -17.34
N VAL A 4 -4.64 -5.48 -16.11
CA VAL A 4 -4.13 -4.82 -14.90
C VAL A 4 -2.62 -4.95 -14.78
N GLY A 5 -2.07 -6.11 -15.11
CA GLY A 5 -0.61 -6.34 -15.11
C GLY A 5 0.12 -5.37 -16.04
N GLN A 6 -0.50 -5.02 -17.17
CA GLN A 6 0.04 -4.07 -18.16
C GLN A 6 0.07 -2.60 -17.69
N LEU A 7 -0.51 -2.28 -16.53
CA LEU A 7 -0.34 -0.94 -15.93
C LEU A 7 1.06 -0.76 -15.32
N TRP A 8 1.72 -1.87 -14.99
CA TRP A 8 3.01 -1.89 -14.33
C TRP A 8 4.14 -2.03 -15.34
N HIS A 9 5.34 -1.58 -14.95
CA HIS A 9 6.54 -1.77 -15.76
C HIS A 9 7.77 -2.05 -14.88
N LEU A 10 8.79 -2.59 -15.55
CA LEU A 10 10.12 -2.81 -15.02
C LEU A 10 11.10 -2.02 -15.89
N SER A 11 12.01 -1.28 -15.26
CA SER A 11 13.15 -0.64 -15.92
C SER A 11 14.42 -1.51 -15.82
N ASP A 12 14.44 -2.48 -14.91
CA ASP A 12 15.52 -3.45 -14.76
C ASP A 12 15.20 -4.72 -15.56
N GLU A 13 15.95 -4.98 -16.63
CA GLU A 13 15.80 -6.16 -17.49
C GLU A 13 16.15 -7.47 -16.77
N GLU A 14 16.94 -7.41 -15.69
CA GLU A 14 17.32 -8.57 -14.88
C GLU A 14 16.29 -8.87 -13.76
N ALA A 15 15.25 -8.04 -13.62
CA ALA A 15 14.24 -8.25 -12.60
C ALA A 15 13.47 -9.55 -12.83
N ILE A 16 13.50 -10.44 -11.84
CA ILE A 16 12.77 -11.72 -11.85
C ILE A 16 11.30 -11.46 -11.47
N PHE A 17 10.56 -10.79 -12.35
CA PHE A 17 9.15 -10.47 -12.11
C PHE A 17 8.33 -10.54 -13.41
N ASP A 18 7.53 -11.58 -13.56
CA ASP A 18 6.67 -11.75 -14.74
C ASP A 18 5.34 -11.00 -14.58
N LEU A 19 5.17 -9.93 -15.35
CA LEU A 19 3.96 -9.11 -15.38
C LEU A 19 2.80 -9.71 -16.20
N SER A 20 3.05 -10.78 -16.95
CA SER A 20 2.07 -11.43 -17.83
C SER A 20 1.32 -12.58 -17.17
N SER A 21 1.94 -13.21 -16.16
CA SER A 21 1.35 -14.32 -15.39
C SER A 21 0.63 -13.85 -14.12
N GLN A 22 -0.37 -14.63 -13.69
CA GLN A 22 -1.09 -14.38 -12.45
C GLN A 22 -0.98 -15.59 -11.53
N VAL A 23 -0.67 -15.33 -10.25
CA VAL A 23 -0.74 -16.33 -9.18
C VAL A 23 -2.04 -16.17 -8.41
N ALA A 24 -2.66 -17.29 -8.02
CA ALA A 24 -3.83 -17.29 -7.16
C ALA A 24 -3.41 -17.13 -5.69
N TYR A 25 -3.80 -16.03 -5.07
CA TYR A 25 -3.71 -15.85 -3.62
C TYR A 25 -5.10 -16.01 -3.01
N THR A 26 -5.32 -17.12 -2.31
CA THR A 26 -6.63 -17.47 -1.76
C THR A 26 -6.99 -16.55 -0.60
N VAL A 27 -8.16 -15.92 -0.69
CA VAL A 27 -8.66 -14.98 0.32
C VAL A 27 -10.09 -15.33 0.71
N ARG A 28 -10.51 -14.76 1.86
CA ARG A 28 -11.88 -14.88 2.37
C ARG A 28 -12.85 -14.06 1.51
N PHE A 29 -14.14 -14.35 1.64
CA PHE A 29 -15.22 -13.47 1.18
C PHE A 29 -15.85 -12.75 2.38
N ARG A 30 -16.63 -11.70 2.10
CA ARG A 30 -17.34 -10.94 3.14
C ARG A 30 -18.81 -10.84 2.78
N ILE A 31 -19.68 -11.18 3.72
CA ILE A 31 -21.13 -10.91 3.65
C ILE A 31 -21.43 -9.85 4.70
N ARG A 32 -22.07 -8.75 4.27
CA ARG A 32 -22.50 -7.67 5.14
C ARG A 32 -24.00 -7.51 5.02
N HIS A 33 -24.72 -7.61 6.14
CA HIS A 33 -26.17 -7.46 6.14
C HIS A 33 -26.53 -5.97 6.33
N PRO A 34 -27.63 -5.48 5.73
CA PRO A 34 -28.15 -4.17 6.07
C PRO A 34 -28.54 -4.13 7.55
N SER A 35 -28.02 -3.14 8.29
CA SER A 35 -28.35 -2.95 9.70
C SER A 35 -28.40 -1.47 10.07
N LYS A 36 -29.24 -1.15 11.07
CA LYS A 36 -29.33 0.20 11.65
C LYS A 36 -28.32 0.44 12.78
N ASN A 37 -27.67 -0.63 13.24
CA ASN A 37 -26.68 -0.59 14.31
C ASN A 37 -25.28 -0.43 13.71
N GLU A 38 -24.33 0.09 14.50
CA GLU A 38 -22.94 0.12 14.09
C GLU A 38 -22.41 -1.31 13.89
N GLU A 39 -21.86 -1.57 12.71
CA GLU A 39 -21.09 -2.77 12.43
C GLU A 39 -19.59 -2.45 12.49
N TYR A 40 -18.78 -3.50 12.60
CA TYR A 40 -17.34 -3.37 12.50
C TYR A 40 -16.94 -2.71 11.19
N THR A 41 -16.22 -1.58 11.31
CA THR A 41 -15.63 -0.88 10.18
C THR A 41 -14.14 -0.69 10.44
N LEU A 42 -13.35 -0.79 9.37
CA LEU A 42 -11.95 -0.43 9.41
C LEU A 42 -11.82 1.08 9.22
N ARG A 43 -10.94 1.70 10.01
CA ARG A 43 -10.50 3.07 9.75
C ARG A 43 -9.72 3.12 8.45
N THR A 44 -9.57 4.31 7.88
CA THR A 44 -8.71 4.52 6.71
C THR A 44 -7.30 4.01 7.00
N HIS A 45 -6.79 3.13 6.14
CA HIS A 45 -5.47 2.52 6.26
C HIS A 45 -4.88 2.25 4.87
N GLN A 46 -3.61 1.90 4.85
CA GLN A 46 -2.96 1.22 3.72
C GLN A 46 -2.44 -0.10 4.26
N ASP A 47 -2.68 -1.20 3.56
CA ASP A 47 -2.04 -2.47 3.92
C ASP A 47 -0.52 -2.32 3.80
N SER A 48 0.23 -2.97 4.70
CA SER A 48 1.69 -2.82 4.92
C SER A 48 2.03 -1.55 5.70
N ALA A 49 2.94 -1.64 6.68
CA ALA A 49 3.18 -0.57 7.65
C ALA A 49 4.60 0.02 7.55
N ILE A 50 5.37 -0.11 8.63
CA ILE A 50 6.65 0.56 8.86
C ILE A 50 7.74 0.17 7.84
N GLU A 51 7.59 -0.98 7.18
CA GLU A 51 8.55 -1.53 6.23
C GLU A 51 8.84 -0.59 5.06
N ARG A 52 7.92 0.32 4.71
CA ARG A 52 8.17 1.34 3.67
C ARG A 52 9.34 2.27 4.00
N TRP A 53 9.62 2.47 5.28
CA TRP A 53 10.77 3.26 5.75
C TRP A 53 11.93 2.36 6.18
N GLU A 54 11.63 1.22 6.79
CA GLU A 54 12.64 0.35 7.40
C GLU A 54 13.31 -0.61 6.40
N ASN A 55 12.55 -1.27 5.53
CA ASN A 55 13.11 -2.23 4.58
C ASN A 55 13.85 -1.49 3.45
N PRO A 56 15.14 -1.78 3.19
CA PRO A 56 15.90 -1.06 2.17
C PRO A 56 15.31 -1.15 0.76
N MET A 57 14.82 -2.32 0.34
CA MET A 57 14.23 -2.51 -0.99
C MET A 57 12.86 -1.84 -1.10
N TYR A 58 12.04 -1.92 -0.05
CA TYR A 58 10.75 -1.24 -0.04
C TYR A 58 10.93 0.27 -0.03
N ARG A 59 11.85 0.79 0.79
CA ARG A 59 12.22 2.22 0.82
C ARG A 59 12.76 2.70 -0.53
N ALA A 60 13.54 1.87 -1.23
CA ALA A 60 14.07 2.21 -2.55
C ALA A 60 12.96 2.46 -3.60
N CYS A 61 11.80 1.81 -3.46
CA CYS A 61 10.62 2.08 -4.29
C CYS A 61 10.17 3.55 -4.23
N TYR A 62 10.51 4.25 -3.14
CA TYR A 62 10.06 5.60 -2.84
C TYR A 62 11.22 6.62 -2.85
N GLN A 63 12.39 6.24 -3.38
CA GLN A 63 13.59 7.06 -3.32
C GLN A 63 13.44 8.45 -3.94
N LYS A 64 12.60 8.58 -4.97
CA LYS A 64 12.28 9.87 -5.59
C LYS A 64 11.59 10.82 -4.60
N ILE A 65 10.67 10.31 -3.79
CA ILE A 65 9.96 11.07 -2.74
C ILE A 65 10.95 11.54 -1.69
N PHE A 66 11.77 10.63 -1.13
CA PHE A 66 12.75 10.97 -0.09
C PHE A 66 13.86 11.93 -0.55
N ARG A 67 14.08 12.05 -1.87
CA ARG A 67 15.01 13.02 -2.47
C ARG A 67 14.37 14.36 -2.81
N GLY A 68 13.11 14.59 -2.41
CA GLY A 68 12.38 15.82 -2.71
C GLY A 68 11.91 15.95 -4.16
N ARG A 69 11.89 14.86 -4.93
CA ARG A 69 11.43 14.81 -6.34
C ARG A 69 10.20 13.92 -6.46
N TRP A 70 9.21 14.15 -5.60
CA TRP A 70 8.02 13.31 -5.50
C TRP A 70 7.15 13.38 -6.77
N GLU A 71 7.27 14.45 -7.57
CA GLU A 71 6.61 14.60 -8.86
C GLU A 71 7.09 13.54 -9.86
N GLU A 72 8.37 13.15 -9.77
CA GLU A 72 8.98 12.08 -10.56
C GLU A 72 8.67 10.67 -10.02
N TYR A 73 7.99 10.55 -8.87
CA TYR A 73 7.59 9.25 -8.34
C TYR A 73 6.60 8.58 -9.29
N ASP A 74 6.93 7.37 -9.69
CA ASP A 74 6.06 6.49 -10.45
C ASP A 74 5.59 5.33 -9.57
N ALA A 75 4.30 5.31 -9.29
CA ALA A 75 3.71 4.27 -8.45
C ALA A 75 3.60 2.91 -9.16
N TRP A 76 3.71 2.90 -10.49
CA TRP A 76 3.57 1.73 -11.36
C TRP A 76 4.91 1.07 -11.73
N ASN A 77 6.03 1.61 -11.26
CA ASN A 77 7.33 0.94 -11.34
C ASN A 77 7.39 -0.21 -10.31
N ALA A 78 7.74 -1.41 -10.76
CA ALA A 78 7.83 -2.63 -9.95
C ALA A 78 9.27 -3.04 -9.55
N ASP A 79 10.31 -2.36 -10.02
CA ASP A 79 11.72 -2.79 -9.96
C ASP A 79 12.14 -3.25 -8.55
N CYS A 80 11.88 -2.39 -7.55
CA CYS A 80 12.26 -2.66 -6.17
C CYS A 80 11.18 -3.40 -5.38
N ARG A 81 9.96 -3.53 -5.90
CA ARG A 81 8.81 -4.10 -5.19
C ARG A 81 8.87 -5.63 -5.11
N SER A 82 9.41 -6.26 -6.15
CA SER A 82 9.62 -7.72 -6.19
C SER A 82 10.51 -8.23 -5.06
N ASN A 83 11.50 -7.42 -4.66
CA ASN A 83 12.48 -7.72 -3.61
C ASN A 83 12.15 -7.06 -2.26
N ALA A 84 11.06 -6.30 -2.17
CA ALA A 84 10.65 -5.64 -0.94
C ALA A 84 10.11 -6.65 0.06
N LYS A 85 10.58 -6.58 1.32
CA LYS A 85 9.97 -7.34 2.42
C LYS A 85 8.89 -6.48 3.07
N THR A 86 7.66 -6.97 3.04
CA THR A 86 6.47 -6.31 3.62
C THR A 86 6.10 -6.83 5.01
N ASP A 87 6.91 -7.73 5.56
CA ASP A 87 6.78 -8.27 6.90
C ASP A 87 8.18 -8.50 7.47
N LEU A 88 8.70 -7.51 8.20
CA LEU A 88 10.00 -7.65 8.86
C LEU A 88 9.89 -8.33 10.24
N TYR A 89 8.68 -8.38 10.79
CA TYR A 89 8.43 -8.75 12.19
C TYR A 89 7.73 -10.11 12.36
N ALA A 90 7.29 -10.72 11.26
CA ALA A 90 6.66 -12.04 11.21
C ALA A 90 5.47 -12.17 12.17
N THR A 91 4.63 -11.12 12.27
CA THR A 91 3.50 -11.09 13.21
C THR A 91 2.33 -11.96 12.76
N GLY A 92 2.35 -12.45 11.52
CA GLY A 92 1.28 -13.27 10.94
C GLY A 92 0.06 -12.44 10.48
N GLU A 93 0.09 -11.13 10.70
CA GLU A 93 -0.95 -10.21 10.22
C GLU A 93 -0.68 -9.75 8.78
N SER A 94 0.58 -9.71 8.36
CA SER A 94 0.97 -9.25 7.02
C SER A 94 0.63 -10.24 5.90
N CYS A 95 0.54 -9.71 4.69
CA CYS A 95 0.36 -10.52 3.48
C CYS A 95 1.71 -11.12 3.06
N SER A 96 1.72 -12.42 2.79
CA SER A 96 2.94 -13.16 2.39
C SER A 96 3.30 -13.01 0.91
N VAL A 97 2.49 -12.30 0.13
CA VAL A 97 2.72 -12.11 -1.31
C VAL A 97 2.67 -10.64 -1.69
N PHE A 98 3.49 -10.25 -2.67
CA PHE A 98 3.32 -8.97 -3.34
C PHE A 98 2.01 -8.97 -4.13
N ARG A 99 1.16 -7.97 -3.86
CA ARG A 99 -0.10 -7.73 -4.59
C ARG A 99 0.01 -6.40 -5.32
N SER A 100 0.04 -6.46 -6.66
CA SER A 100 0.08 -5.26 -7.50
C SER A 100 -1.21 -4.44 -7.35
N LEU A 101 -2.37 -5.09 -7.30
CA LEU A 101 -3.65 -4.47 -6.95
C LEU A 101 -4.43 -5.34 -5.98
N GLN A 102 -5.26 -4.69 -5.19
CA GLN A 102 -6.33 -5.34 -4.44
C GLN A 102 -7.67 -5.18 -5.16
N GLY A 103 -8.53 -6.17 -5.03
CA GLY A 103 -9.86 -6.12 -5.59
C GLY A 103 -10.70 -7.32 -5.16
N TRP A 104 -12.00 -7.23 -5.42
CA TRP A 104 -12.97 -8.29 -5.19
C TRP A 104 -14.07 -8.23 -6.24
N LEU A 105 -14.72 -9.37 -6.45
CA LEU A 105 -15.93 -9.45 -7.25
C LEU A 105 -17.13 -9.07 -6.40
N SER A 106 -18.00 -8.18 -6.89
CA SER A 106 -19.26 -7.90 -6.20
C SER A 106 -20.21 -9.08 -6.31
N LEU A 107 -20.72 -9.56 -5.18
CA LEU A 107 -21.71 -10.65 -5.11
C LEU A 107 -23.13 -10.14 -4.81
N SER A 108 -23.28 -8.82 -4.62
CA SER A 108 -24.55 -8.14 -4.35
C SER A 108 -24.62 -6.80 -5.08
N HIS A 109 -25.83 -6.26 -5.23
CA HIS A 109 -26.02 -4.85 -5.59
C HIS A 109 -25.89 -3.99 -4.33
N THR A 110 -25.12 -2.90 -4.41
CA THR A 110 -24.82 -2.04 -3.25
C THR A 110 -24.52 -0.63 -3.73
N GLY A 111 -25.28 0.35 -3.25
CA GLY A 111 -25.11 1.76 -3.55
C GLY A 111 -24.01 2.44 -2.74
N THR A 112 -23.74 3.70 -3.06
CA THR A 112 -22.79 4.52 -2.31
C THR A 112 -23.26 4.72 -0.88
N GLY A 113 -22.40 4.41 0.09
CA GLY A 113 -22.72 4.54 1.52
C GLY A 113 -23.38 3.31 2.13
N GLU A 114 -23.79 2.32 1.33
CA GLU A 114 -24.43 1.08 1.78
C GLU A 114 -23.41 0.00 2.19
N GLY A 115 -22.31 0.42 2.83
CA GLY A 115 -21.25 -0.48 3.26
C GLY A 115 -20.27 -0.92 2.15
N SER A 116 -20.24 -0.15 1.05
CA SER A 116 -19.24 -0.23 -0.02
C SER A 116 -17.86 0.31 0.42
N LEU A 117 -16.87 0.26 -0.48
CA LEU A 117 -15.52 0.80 -0.26
C LEU A 117 -15.45 2.31 -0.44
N ARG A 118 -14.54 2.94 0.30
CA ARG A 118 -14.11 4.33 0.11
C ARG A 118 -12.61 4.33 -0.18
N LEU A 119 -12.18 5.17 -1.11
CA LEU A 119 -10.79 5.27 -1.57
C LEU A 119 -10.34 6.73 -1.56
N VAL A 120 -9.02 6.94 -1.50
CA VAL A 120 -8.37 8.21 -1.84
C VAL A 120 -7.80 8.06 -3.25
N PRO A 121 -8.47 8.54 -4.32
CA PRO A 121 -8.14 8.21 -5.69
C PRO A 121 -7.00 9.09 -6.25
N ASN A 122 -5.93 9.28 -5.48
CA ASN A 122 -4.71 9.96 -5.94
C ASN A 122 -3.49 9.28 -5.34
N LEU A 123 -2.94 8.30 -6.06
CA LEU A 123 -1.87 7.44 -5.57
C LEU A 123 -0.57 8.22 -5.32
N LYS A 124 -0.21 9.15 -6.22
CA LYS A 124 1.03 9.94 -6.10
C LYS A 124 1.01 10.87 -4.89
N LEU A 125 -0.03 11.71 -4.77
CA LEU A 125 -0.12 12.68 -3.67
C LEU A 125 -0.31 11.99 -2.32
N SER A 126 -1.19 11.00 -2.22
CA SER A 126 -1.43 10.30 -0.95
C SER A 126 -0.19 9.55 -0.47
N THR A 127 0.52 8.84 -1.35
CA THR A 127 1.75 8.12 -1.00
C THR A 127 2.86 9.08 -0.58
N SER A 128 3.05 10.17 -1.34
CA SER A 128 4.08 11.17 -1.03
C SER A 128 3.82 11.85 0.31
N TYR A 129 2.56 12.26 0.55
CA TYR A 129 2.15 12.85 1.82
C TYR A 129 2.40 11.90 2.99
N LEU A 130 1.95 10.65 2.90
CA LEU A 130 2.09 9.66 3.98
C LEU A 130 3.56 9.36 4.28
N LEU A 131 4.40 9.18 3.27
CA LEU A 131 5.82 8.87 3.44
C LEU A 131 6.64 10.02 4.02
N LEU A 132 6.27 11.26 3.68
CA LEU A 132 6.91 12.45 4.21
C LEU A 132 6.36 12.86 5.57
N ARG A 133 5.15 12.45 5.95
CA ARG A 133 4.50 12.89 7.20
C ARG A 133 5.36 12.72 8.45
N PRO A 134 6.10 11.62 8.67
CA PRO A 134 7.00 11.48 9.82
C PRO A 134 8.00 12.64 9.98
N TYR A 135 8.40 13.28 8.87
CA TYR A 135 9.39 14.35 8.86
C TYR A 135 8.81 15.76 9.04
N PHE A 136 7.47 15.91 9.09
CA PHE A 136 6.80 17.21 9.16
C PHE A 136 5.75 17.25 10.27
N ILE A 137 5.98 16.50 11.35
CA ILE A 137 5.06 16.41 12.51
C ILE A 137 5.14 17.63 13.45
N LEU A 138 6.25 18.39 13.43
CA LEU A 138 6.49 19.53 14.31
C LEU A 138 6.25 20.83 13.55
N GLU A 139 5.03 21.36 13.62
CA GLU A 139 4.65 22.64 12.99
C GLU A 139 5.00 22.72 11.49
N GLU A 140 4.91 21.59 10.79
CA GLU A 140 5.29 21.45 9.37
C GLU A 140 6.75 21.88 9.08
N GLN A 141 7.63 21.83 10.08
CA GLN A 141 9.07 21.96 9.92
C GLN A 141 9.70 20.58 9.69
N PHE A 142 10.74 20.55 8.86
CA PHE A 142 11.48 19.33 8.61
C PHE A 142 12.22 18.86 9.87
N ASP A 143 11.97 17.62 10.27
CA ASP A 143 12.62 16.95 11.39
C ASP A 143 13.01 15.52 11.00
N CYS A 144 14.30 15.22 11.07
CA CYS A 144 14.86 13.89 10.79
C CYS A 144 15.41 13.20 12.04
N THR A 145 15.14 13.75 13.23
CA THR A 145 15.69 13.27 14.50
C THR A 145 14.66 12.60 15.38
N THR A 146 13.41 13.05 15.34
CA THR A 146 12.34 12.42 16.13
C THR A 146 11.99 11.05 15.55
N PRO A 147 12.07 9.97 16.35
CA PRO A 147 11.77 8.60 15.90
C PRO A 147 10.26 8.32 15.91
N LEU A 148 9.45 9.21 15.33
CA LEU A 148 7.99 9.08 15.31
C LEU A 148 7.50 8.82 13.88
N PHE A 149 6.85 7.67 13.68
CA PHE A 149 6.18 7.29 12.44
C PHE A 149 4.67 7.17 12.69
N PRO A 150 3.89 8.27 12.50
CA PRO A 150 2.49 8.29 12.90
C PRO A 150 1.67 7.21 12.20
N GLY A 151 1.00 6.37 13.00
CA GLY A 151 0.13 5.31 12.49
C GLY A 151 0.86 4.09 11.89
N ALA A 152 2.17 3.97 12.06
CA ALA A 152 2.95 2.83 11.58
C ALA A 152 3.77 2.17 12.71
N PRO A 153 3.15 1.62 13.77
CA PRO A 153 3.89 0.88 14.78
C PRO A 153 4.55 -0.37 14.18
N PRO A 154 5.79 -0.71 14.55
CA PRO A 154 6.44 -1.95 14.15
C PRO A 154 5.60 -3.20 14.40
N GLY A 155 5.49 -4.07 13.38
CA GLY A 155 4.75 -5.33 13.43
C GLY A 155 3.22 -5.22 13.30
N SER A 156 2.67 -4.02 13.13
CA SER A 156 1.24 -3.82 12.85
C SER A 156 0.94 -3.76 11.34
N LEU A 157 -0.32 -4.01 10.97
CA LEU A 157 -0.87 -3.76 9.64
C LEU A 157 -1.25 -2.29 9.40
#